data_AF-A0AAN9ALY3-F1
#
_entry.id   AF-A0AAN9ALY3-F1
#
_cell.length_a   1.000
_cell.length_b   1.000
_cell.length_c   1.000
_cell.angle_alpha   90.00
_cell.angle_beta   90.00
_cell.angle_gamma   90.00
#
_symmetry.space_group_name_H-M   'P 1'
#
loop_
_entity.id
_entity.type
_entity.pdbx_description
1 polymer ?
#
loop_
_entity_poly.entity_id
_entity_poly.type
_entity_poly.pdbx_seq_one_letter_code
_entity_poly.pdbx_strand_id
1 'polypeptide(L)'
;MTETEQLITLLREQLEQQQRQHKEDMEQQMHQMEMMMKVFSGAAASAREESYDDPSASNLRFPITTQAAAIPSFVAFDATSELWPDYWSRFCTFVVAYSVPEQRKAQVFLTNQTATVYKQLANLATQQNPPKDINSLTMDEIVKFMKEQFDPKLFIVRE
;
A
#
# COMPACT_ATOMS: atom_id res chain seq x y z
N MET A 1 -9.89 9.41 -49.76
CA MET A 1 -9.38 8.95 -48.46
C MET A 1 -8.25 7.98 -48.77
N THR A 2 -7.02 8.34 -48.41
CA THR A 2 -5.80 7.62 -48.83
C THR A 2 -5.49 6.48 -47.86
N GLU A 3 -4.89 5.38 -48.34
CA GLU A 3 -4.51 4.20 -47.52
C GLU A 3 -3.68 4.58 -46.28
N THR A 4 -2.90 5.66 -46.37
CA THR A 4 -2.16 6.25 -45.25
C THR A 4 -3.05 6.77 -44.12
N GLU A 5 -4.22 7.34 -44.41
CA GLU A 5 -5.17 7.79 -43.39
C GLU A 5 -5.78 6.60 -42.65
N GLN A 6 -6.04 5.50 -43.36
CA GLN A 6 -6.54 4.27 -42.77
C GLN A 6 -5.50 3.61 -41.86
N LEU A 7 -4.23 3.59 -42.29
CA LEU A 7 -3.14 3.05 -41.48
C LEU A 7 -2.91 3.85 -40.18
N ILE A 8 -2.96 5.18 -40.26
CA ILE A 8 -2.84 6.07 -39.09
C ILE A 8 -4.00 5.85 -38.12
N THR A 9 -5.21 5.69 -38.65
CA THR A 9 -6.41 5.41 -37.84
C THR A 9 -6.28 4.08 -37.11
N LEU A 10 -5.84 3.02 -37.81
CA LEU A 10 -5.64 1.69 -37.24
C LEU A 10 -4.56 1.69 -36.14
N LEU A 11 -3.44 2.38 -36.37
CA LEU A 11 -2.36 2.52 -35.37
C LEU A 11 -2.83 3.24 -34.10
N ARG A 12 -3.61 4.31 -34.27
CA ARG A 12 -4.21 5.03 -33.13
C ARG A 12 -5.15 4.12 -32.36
N GLU A 13 -6.01 3.38 -33.06
CA GLU A 13 -6.97 2.47 -32.45
C GLU A 13 -6.26 1.35 -31.66
N GLN A 14 -5.16 0.81 -32.18
CA GLN A 14 -4.37 -0.22 -31.50
C GLN A 14 -3.70 0.31 -30.22
N LEU A 15 -3.20 1.55 -30.24
CA LEU A 15 -2.64 2.20 -29.05
C LEU A 15 -3.69 2.46 -27.98
N GLU A 16 -4.86 2.97 -28.38
CA GLU A 16 -5.98 3.18 -27.46
C GLU A 16 -6.48 1.87 -26.86
N GLN A 17 -6.51 0.79 -27.65
CA GLN A 17 -6.88 -0.54 -27.17
C GLN A 17 -5.88 -1.09 -26.15
N GLN A 18 -4.58 -0.96 -26.43
CA GLN A 18 -3.54 -1.38 -25.49
C GLN A 18 -3.63 -0.59 -24.17
N GLN A 19 -3.87 0.71 -24.24
CA GLN A 19 -3.95 1.56 -23.05
C GLN A 19 -5.21 1.26 -22.23
N ARG A 20 -6.35 0.96 -22.87
CA ARG A 20 -7.57 0.49 -22.20
C ARG A 20 -7.32 -0.84 -21.49
N GLN A 21 -6.69 -1.80 -22.17
CA GLN A 21 -6.43 -3.12 -21.60
C GLN A 21 -5.51 -3.04 -20.37
N HIS A 22 -4.46 -2.21 -20.43
CA HIS A 22 -3.59 -1.98 -19.28
C HIS A 22 -4.31 -1.33 -18.09
N LYS A 23 -5.25 -0.41 -18.37
CA LYS A 23 -6.07 0.24 -17.33
C LYS A 23 -7.03 -0.77 -16.69
N GLU A 24 -7.68 -1.61 -17.50
CA GLU A 24 -8.57 -2.67 -17.04
C GLU A 24 -7.84 -3.68 -16.17
N ASP A 25 -6.63 -4.10 -16.55
CA ASP A 25 -5.80 -5.00 -15.73
C ASP A 25 -5.46 -4.37 -14.37
N MET A 26 -5.13 -3.07 -14.36
CA MET A 26 -4.84 -2.35 -13.12
C MET A 26 -6.09 -2.22 -12.23
N GLU A 27 -7.25 -1.94 -12.83
CA GLU A 27 -8.54 -1.89 -12.11
C GLU A 27 -8.94 -3.26 -11.58
N GLN A 28 -8.73 -4.34 -12.34
CA GLN A 28 -8.98 -5.71 -11.89
C GLN A 28 -8.05 -6.10 -10.74
N GLN A 29 -6.77 -5.73 -10.80
CA GLN A 29 -5.82 -5.96 -9.71
C GLN A 29 -6.25 -5.21 -8.44
N MET A 30 -6.66 -3.94 -8.59
CA MET A 30 -7.16 -3.15 -7.47
C MET A 30 -8.46 -3.73 -6.89
N HIS A 31 -9.39 -4.18 -7.75
CA HIS A 31 -10.65 -4.78 -7.31
C HIS A 31 -10.43 -6.14 -6.65
N GLN A 32 -9.49 -6.94 -7.14
CA GLN A 32 -9.09 -8.20 -6.50
C GLN A 32 -8.49 -7.92 -5.11
N MET A 33 -7.69 -6.87 -4.98
CA MET A 33 -7.15 -6.42 -3.69
C MET A 33 -8.25 -5.91 -2.76
N GLU A 34 -9.24 -5.18 -3.27
CA GLU A 34 -10.42 -4.71 -2.51
C GLU A 34 -11.29 -5.88 -2.03
N MET A 35 -11.57 -6.86 -2.89
CA MET A 35 -12.32 -8.06 -2.53
C MET A 35 -11.60 -8.89 -1.47
N MET A 36 -10.28 -9.02 -1.56
CA MET A 36 -9.46 -9.62 -0.52
C MET A 36 -9.62 -8.85 0.80
N MET A 37 -9.55 -7.52 0.79
CA MET A 37 -9.76 -6.68 1.97
C MET A 37 -11.15 -6.88 2.60
N LYS A 38 -12.20 -7.00 1.78
CA LYS A 38 -13.58 -7.21 2.23
C LYS A 38 -13.79 -8.58 2.87
N VAL A 39 -13.18 -9.64 2.33
CA VAL A 39 -13.25 -11.00 2.92
C VAL A 39 -12.58 -11.03 4.30
N PHE A 40 -11.42 -10.41 4.44
CA PHE A 40 -10.73 -10.31 5.73
C PHE A 40 -11.48 -9.42 6.75
N SER A 41 -12.14 -8.34 6.29
CA SER A 41 -12.96 -7.48 7.15
C SER A 41 -14.28 -8.13 7.60
N GLY A 42 -14.95 -8.89 6.72
CA GLY A 42 -16.22 -9.57 7.03
C GLY A 42 -16.10 -10.66 8.11
N ALA A 43 -14.92 -11.28 8.23
CA ALA A 43 -14.62 -12.23 9.30
C ALA A 43 -14.59 -11.60 10.70
N ALA A 44 -14.35 -10.28 10.80
CA ALA A 44 -14.38 -9.55 12.07
C ALA A 44 -15.77 -9.01 12.44
N ALA A 45 -16.67 -8.82 11.46
CA ALA A 45 -17.99 -8.23 11.67
C ALA A 45 -19.07 -9.23 12.11
N SER A 46 -18.87 -10.54 11.90
CA SER A 46 -19.86 -11.57 12.22
C SER A 46 -19.94 -11.97 13.72
N ALA A 47 -19.32 -11.19 14.61
CA ALA A 47 -19.30 -11.45 16.06
C ALA A 47 -20.16 -10.48 16.88
N ARG A 48 -21.09 -9.74 16.26
CA ARG A 48 -21.79 -8.66 16.96
C ARG A 48 -23.27 -8.51 16.60
N GLU A 49 -24.04 -9.51 16.99
CA GLU A 49 -25.48 -9.49 17.32
C GLU A 49 -25.65 -10.74 18.20
N GLU A 50 -25.98 -10.66 19.50
CA GLU A 50 -27.31 -10.37 20.04
C GLU A 50 -27.22 -9.70 21.43
N SER A 51 -28.13 -8.77 21.67
CA SER A 51 -28.36 -8.09 22.94
C SER A 51 -29.76 -8.40 23.46
N TYR A 52 -29.90 -9.11 24.59
CA TYR A 52 -31.05 -9.03 25.49
C TYR A 52 -30.63 -9.42 26.94
N ASP A 53 -31.12 -8.62 27.89
CA ASP A 53 -30.84 -8.59 29.34
C ASP A 53 -31.13 -9.89 30.12
N ASP A 54 -30.23 -10.25 31.05
CA ASP A 54 -30.57 -10.91 32.34
C ASP A 54 -29.50 -10.61 33.41
N PRO A 55 -29.84 -10.06 34.60
CA PRO A 55 -28.87 -9.70 35.61
C PRO A 55 -28.88 -10.65 36.82
N SER A 56 -28.45 -11.91 36.70
CA SER A 56 -27.97 -12.69 37.86
C SER A 56 -27.33 -14.03 37.47
N ALA A 57 -26.04 -14.04 37.08
CA ALA A 57 -25.22 -15.24 37.25
C ALA A 57 -23.73 -14.88 37.22
N SER A 58 -23.07 -15.24 38.31
CA SER A 58 -21.66 -15.06 38.61
C SER A 58 -20.72 -15.67 37.56
N ASN A 59 -19.65 -14.91 37.27
CA ASN A 59 -18.31 -15.40 36.93
C ASN A 59 -18.17 -16.47 35.83
N LEU A 60 -18.18 -16.04 34.57
CA LEU A 60 -17.19 -16.47 33.57
C LEU A 60 -16.84 -15.28 32.67
N ARG A 61 -16.06 -14.34 33.21
CA ARG A 61 -15.29 -13.42 32.35
C ARG A 61 -14.21 -14.24 31.67
N PHE A 62 -14.49 -14.73 30.46
CA PHE A 62 -13.41 -15.06 29.55
C PHE A 62 -12.61 -13.77 29.32
N PRO A 63 -11.30 -13.73 29.63
CA PRO A 63 -10.51 -12.61 29.17
C PRO A 63 -10.53 -12.71 27.64
N ILE A 64 -11.19 -11.75 26.97
CA ILE A 64 -10.90 -11.46 25.58
C ILE A 64 -9.50 -10.83 25.59
N THR A 65 -8.49 -11.68 25.75
CA THR A 65 -7.13 -11.36 25.37
C THR A 65 -7.15 -11.39 23.85
N THR A 66 -7.43 -10.26 23.20
CA THR A 66 -6.97 -10.06 21.82
C THR A 66 -5.46 -10.07 21.88
N GLN A 67 -4.88 -11.27 21.84
CA GLN A 67 -3.46 -11.47 21.67
C GLN A 67 -3.16 -10.91 20.28
N ALA A 68 -2.73 -9.65 20.22
CA ALA A 68 -2.26 -9.05 18.99
C ALA A 68 -1.11 -9.93 18.50
N ALA A 69 -1.37 -10.73 17.48
CA ALA A 69 -0.34 -11.54 16.86
C ALA A 69 0.83 -10.60 16.52
N ALA A 70 2.04 -10.97 16.95
CA ALA A 70 3.21 -10.16 16.68
C ALA A 70 3.37 -10.04 15.15
N ILE A 71 3.44 -8.81 14.66
CA ILE A 71 3.73 -8.55 13.25
C ILE A 71 5.18 -8.97 13.03
N PRO A 72 5.48 -9.94 12.15
CA PRO A 72 6.85 -10.38 11.93
C PRO A 72 7.68 -9.29 11.26
N SER A 73 9.00 -9.44 11.29
CA SER A 73 9.89 -8.56 10.52
C SER A 73 9.67 -8.77 9.03
N PHE A 74 9.70 -7.67 8.28
CA PHE A 74 9.70 -7.66 6.83
C PHE A 74 11.07 -7.17 6.32
N VAL A 75 11.46 -7.63 5.14
CA VAL A 75 12.75 -7.24 4.53
C VAL A 75 12.76 -5.72 4.22
N ALA A 76 13.89 -5.07 4.46
CA ALA A 76 14.09 -3.66 4.15
C ALA A 76 14.16 -3.42 2.65
N PHE A 77 13.85 -2.20 2.21
CA PHE A 77 14.07 -1.81 0.82
C PHE A 77 15.57 -1.69 0.51
N ASP A 78 15.99 -2.28 -0.60
CA ASP A 78 17.33 -2.18 -1.15
C ASP A 78 17.29 -1.84 -2.64
N ALA A 79 17.61 -0.59 -2.95
CA ALA A 79 17.64 -0.07 -4.32
C ALA A 79 18.70 -0.73 -5.23
N THR A 80 19.62 -1.52 -4.68
CA THR A 80 20.60 -2.29 -5.47
C THR A 80 20.09 -3.66 -5.89
N SER A 81 19.05 -4.16 -5.20
CA SER A 81 18.52 -5.51 -5.39
C SER A 81 17.12 -5.51 -6.02
N GLU A 82 16.32 -4.45 -5.83
CA GLU A 82 14.96 -4.37 -6.38
C GLU A 82 14.51 -2.94 -6.69
N LEU A 83 13.49 -2.82 -7.54
CA LEU A 83 12.85 -1.54 -7.85
C LEU A 83 11.83 -1.19 -6.76
N TRP A 84 11.66 0.11 -6.51
CA TRP A 84 10.65 0.62 -5.57
C TRP A 84 9.23 0.08 -5.77
N PRO A 85 8.64 0.07 -7.00
CA PRO A 85 7.29 -0.48 -7.20
C PRO A 85 7.16 -1.96 -6.80
N ASP A 86 8.21 -2.76 -7.03
CA ASP A 86 8.22 -4.18 -6.67
C ASP A 86 8.27 -4.34 -5.14
N TYR A 87 9.15 -3.59 -4.47
CA TYR A 87 9.21 -3.56 -3.01
C TYR A 87 7.86 -3.16 -2.39
N TRP A 88 7.26 -2.08 -2.90
CA TRP A 88 6.00 -1.56 -2.40
C TRP A 88 4.87 -2.59 -2.53
N SER A 89 4.79 -3.28 -3.66
CA SER A 89 3.83 -4.37 -3.89
C SER A 89 3.98 -5.51 -2.87
N ARG A 90 5.23 -5.94 -2.58
CA ARG A 90 5.51 -6.97 -1.56
C ARG A 90 5.13 -6.49 -0.17
N PHE A 91 5.40 -5.23 0.17
CA PHE A 91 5.03 -4.64 1.46
C PHE A 91 3.50 -4.56 1.62
N CYS A 92 2.75 -4.16 0.59
CA CYS A 92 1.29 -4.17 0.62
C CYS A 92 0.75 -5.60 0.85
N THR A 93 1.33 -6.60 0.19
CA THR A 93 0.97 -8.01 0.40
C THR A 93 1.22 -8.43 1.85
N PHE A 94 2.37 -8.05 2.42
CA PHE A 94 2.69 -8.30 3.83
C PHE A 94 1.68 -7.64 4.79
N VAL A 95 1.33 -6.38 4.55
CA VAL A 95 0.35 -5.63 5.34
C VAL A 95 -1.01 -6.35 5.38
N VAL A 96 -1.47 -6.86 4.24
CA VAL A 96 -2.73 -7.63 4.15
C VAL A 96 -2.60 -8.97 4.87
N ALA A 97 -1.54 -9.72 4.59
CA ALA A 97 -1.31 -11.06 5.16
C ALA A 97 -1.28 -11.06 6.69
N TYR A 98 -0.72 -10.00 7.29
CA TYR A 98 -0.61 -9.85 8.74
C TYR A 98 -1.66 -8.91 9.34
N SER A 99 -2.68 -8.52 8.57
CA SER A 99 -3.78 -7.67 9.02
C SER A 99 -3.30 -6.39 9.73
N VAL A 100 -2.27 -5.75 9.17
CA VAL A 100 -1.66 -4.55 9.75
C VAL A 100 -2.67 -3.39 9.67
N PRO A 101 -3.06 -2.77 10.80
CA PRO A 101 -3.98 -1.64 10.78
C PRO A 101 -3.43 -0.45 9.98
N GLU A 102 -4.29 0.28 9.27
CA GLU A 102 -3.91 1.45 8.46
C GLU A 102 -3.05 2.46 9.23
N GLN A 103 -3.47 2.75 10.46
CA GLN A 103 -2.83 3.73 11.34
C GLN A 103 -1.42 3.29 11.77
N ARG A 104 -1.08 2.00 11.63
CA ARG A 104 0.22 1.42 11.98
C ARG A 104 1.09 1.13 10.76
N LYS A 105 0.59 1.21 9.53
CA LYS A 105 1.37 0.86 8.33
C LYS A 105 2.65 1.67 8.21
N ALA A 106 2.59 2.99 8.40
CA ALA A 106 3.76 3.86 8.37
C ALA A 106 4.80 3.44 9.43
N GLN A 107 4.35 3.13 10.64
CA GLN A 107 5.23 2.68 11.73
C GLN A 107 5.89 1.33 11.41
N VAL A 108 5.10 0.37 10.94
CA VAL A 108 5.61 -0.95 10.52
C VAL A 108 6.61 -0.79 9.38
N PHE A 109 6.33 0.08 8.40
CA PHE A 109 7.26 0.39 7.32
C PHE A 109 8.58 0.91 7.88
N LEU A 110 8.55 1.95 8.72
CA LEU A 110 9.73 2.60 9.29
C LEU A 110 10.59 1.62 10.10
N THR A 111 9.98 0.72 10.88
CA THR A 111 10.72 -0.29 11.67
C THR A 111 11.43 -1.35 10.83
N ASN A 112 11.02 -1.54 9.58
CA ASN A 112 11.62 -2.50 8.67
C ASN A 112 12.67 -1.88 7.74
N GLN A 113 12.88 -0.56 7.76
CA GLN A 113 13.82 0.10 6.85
C GLN A 113 15.26 0.09 7.35
N THR A 114 16.20 0.24 6.41
CA THR A 114 17.61 0.49 6.74
C THR A 114 17.79 1.87 7.37
N ALA A 115 18.88 2.06 8.11
CA ALA A 115 19.21 3.34 8.73
C ALA A 115 19.30 4.49 7.70
N THR A 116 19.75 4.20 6.48
CA THR A 116 19.84 5.19 5.39
C THR A 116 18.46 5.68 4.97
N VAL A 117 17.54 4.76 4.64
CA VAL A 117 16.17 5.12 4.23
C VAL A 117 15.43 5.80 5.37
N TYR A 118 15.57 5.29 6.60
CA TYR A 118 14.98 5.93 7.79
C TYR A 118 15.46 7.37 7.95
N LYS A 119 16.77 7.63 7.79
CA LYS A 119 17.34 8.98 7.90
C LYS A 119 16.88 9.91 6.77
N GLN A 120 16.71 9.39 5.55
CA GLN A 120 16.13 10.19 4.44
C GLN A 120 14.70 10.62 4.77
N LEU A 121 13.87 9.73 5.33
CA LEU A 121 12.50 10.03 5.76
C LEU A 121 12.47 10.97 6.98
N ALA A 122 13.41 10.84 7.91
CA ALA A 122 13.57 11.79 9.02
C ALA A 122 13.86 13.21 8.50
N ASN A 123 14.75 13.32 7.51
CA ASN A 123 15.05 14.59 6.87
C ASN A 123 13.83 15.16 6.13
N LEU A 124 13.06 14.32 5.42
CA LEU A 124 11.80 14.73 4.81
C LEU A 124 10.84 15.32 5.86
N ALA A 125 10.65 14.65 7.01
CA ALA A 125 9.73 15.11 8.05
C ALA A 125 10.10 16.49 8.59
N THR A 126 11.40 16.73 8.83
CA THR A 126 11.90 18.03 9.31
C THR A 126 11.83 19.15 8.27
N GLN A 127 11.80 18.81 6.98
CA GLN A 127 11.63 19.76 5.87
C GLN A 127 10.16 20.14 5.61
N GLN A 128 9.19 19.47 6.23
CA GLN A 128 7.78 19.86 6.14
C GLN A 128 7.55 21.22 6.80
N ASN A 129 6.47 21.90 6.39
CA ASN A 129 6.06 23.16 6.98
C ASN A 129 4.64 23.05 7.54
N PRO A 130 4.45 22.96 8.87
CA PRO A 130 5.47 22.97 9.92
C PRO A 130 6.31 21.67 9.96
N PRO A 131 7.52 21.69 10.56
CA PRO A 131 8.33 20.48 10.74
C PRO A 131 7.55 19.40 11.51
N LYS A 132 7.65 18.17 11.01
CA LYS A 132 6.97 17.00 11.57
C LYS A 132 7.95 16.05 12.23
N ASP A 133 7.47 15.28 13.21
CA ASP A 133 8.18 14.11 13.69
C ASP A 133 8.08 12.97 12.66
N ILE A 134 9.11 12.15 12.50
CA ILE A 134 9.08 11.05 11.53
C ILE A 134 7.92 10.08 11.81
N ASN A 135 7.55 9.87 13.08
CA ASN A 135 6.46 8.99 13.46
C ASN A 135 5.07 9.57 13.13
N SER A 136 5.01 10.84 12.75
CA SER A 136 3.79 11.51 12.29
C SER A 136 3.64 11.54 10.76
N LEU A 137 4.61 10.98 10.02
CA LEU A 137 4.48 10.80 8.58
C LEU A 137 3.38 9.79 8.27
N THR A 138 2.50 10.16 7.34
CA THR A 138 1.50 9.26 6.77
C THR A 138 2.16 8.32 5.76
N MET A 139 1.52 7.16 5.52
CA MET A 139 2.02 6.21 4.53
C MET A 139 2.06 6.84 3.12
N ASP A 140 1.09 7.70 2.79
CA ASP A 140 1.05 8.40 1.49
C ASP A 140 2.23 9.35 1.29
N GLU A 141 2.61 10.11 2.33
CA GLU A 141 3.79 11.00 2.29
C GLU A 141 5.08 10.19 2.06
N ILE A 142 5.20 9.04 2.73
CA ILE A 142 6.34 8.14 2.57
C ILE A 142 6.38 7.58 1.15
N VAL A 143 5.27 7.03 0.64
CA VAL A 143 5.21 6.43 -0.71
C VAL A 143 5.55 7.46 -1.77
N LYS A 144 4.99 8.67 -1.67
CA LYS A 144 5.27 9.77 -2.58
C LYS A 144 6.77 10.08 -2.61
N PHE A 145 7.38 10.26 -1.45
CA PHE A 145 8.80 10.57 -1.36
C PHE A 145 9.68 9.45 -1.92
N MET A 146 9.43 8.20 -1.53
CA MET A 146 10.20 7.05 -2.01
C MET A 146 10.11 6.92 -3.53
N LYS A 147 8.93 7.14 -4.11
CA LYS A 147 8.73 7.17 -5.55
C LYS A 147 9.57 8.27 -6.22
N GLU A 148 9.58 9.48 -5.67
CA GLU A 148 10.37 10.60 -6.22
C GLU A 148 11.90 10.37 -6.15
N GLN A 149 12.36 9.62 -5.16
CA GLN A 149 13.78 9.32 -4.95
C GLN A 149 14.27 8.11 -5.75
N PHE A 150 13.46 7.06 -5.88
CA PHE A 150 13.89 5.75 -6.38
C PHE A 150 13.25 5.34 -7.70
N ASP A 151 12.20 6.02 -8.19
CA ASP A 151 11.75 5.79 -9.57
C ASP A 151 12.77 6.39 -10.56
N PRO A 152 13.14 5.63 -11.61
CA PRO A 152 14.02 6.14 -12.66
C PRO A 152 13.43 7.40 -13.32
N LYS A 153 14.18 8.50 -13.31
CA LYS A 153 13.81 9.71 -14.05
C LYS A 153 14.27 9.58 -15.50
N LEU A 154 13.32 9.57 -16.42
CA LEU A 154 13.59 9.60 -17.86
C LEU A 154 14.03 11.01 -18.27
N PHE A 155 15.33 11.23 -18.44
CA PHE A 155 15.84 12.45 -19.06
C PHE A 155 15.95 12.23 -20.57
N ILE A 156 15.11 12.92 -21.35
CA ILE A 156 15.27 12.99 -22.80
C ILE A 156 16.28 14.10 -23.09
N VAL A 157 17.51 13.74 -23.44
CA VAL A 157 18.49 14.69 -23.96
C VAL A 157 18.15 14.95 -25.43
N ARG A 158 17.89 16.22 -25.78
CA ARG A 158 17.83 16.66 -27.18
C ARG A 158 19.20 17.23 -27.53
N GLU A 159 19.87 16.61 -28.48
CA GLU A 159 21.10 17.12 -29.12
C GLU A 159 20.79 18.25 -30.11
#